data_AF-A0A3C2B7B7-F1
#
_entry.id   AF-A0A3C2B7B7-F1
#
_cell.length_a   1.000
_cell.length_b   1.000
_cell.length_c   1.000
_cell.angle_alpha   90.00
_cell.angle_beta   90.00
_cell.angle_gamma   90.00
#
_symmetry.space_group_name_H-M   'P 1'
#
loop_
_entity.id
_entity.type
_entity.pdbx_description
1 polymer ?
#
loop_
_entity_poly.entity_id
_entity_poly.type
_entity_poly.pdbx_seq_one_letter_code
_entity_poly.pdbx_strand_id
1 'polypeptide(L)'
;MTVIVVDPASIKKYGALAVEQFTKISQRLQNIVGAVITVHYFGTNAYEFKTKSGDMAVEYATALHKDLKQISDAVRTATSQIAKSLGGQPITLPASSGSGVKRPAVAKGDGTEEANTEALEQLIPEVKKYFTAIDNLLDAHLKHLSDTKWEGNAKTAAVQAVRKFTNEAKATSNKAEQAITKYIRAQVDAVTSADKTLG
;
A
#
# COMPACT_ATOMS: atom_id res chain seq x y z
N MET A 1 -0.43 -39.84 -7.67
CA MET A 1 -1.86 -39.52 -7.76
C MET A 1 -2.03 -38.08 -7.27
N THR A 2 -2.47 -37.15 -8.11
CA THR A 2 -2.64 -35.75 -7.71
C THR A 2 -4.08 -35.55 -7.26
N VAL A 3 -4.31 -35.35 -5.96
CA VAL A 3 -5.63 -35.03 -5.43
C VAL A 3 -5.89 -33.55 -5.70
N ILE A 4 -7.04 -33.25 -6.30
CA ILE A 4 -7.52 -31.88 -6.48
C ILE A 4 -8.69 -31.70 -5.52
N VAL A 5 -8.54 -30.80 -4.56
CA VAL A 5 -9.59 -30.46 -3.59
C VAL A 5 -9.93 -28.99 -3.76
N VAL A 6 -11.21 -28.66 -3.80
CA VAL A 6 -11.69 -27.29 -3.70
C VAL A 6 -12.83 -27.24 -2.71
N ASP A 7 -12.63 -26.53 -1.61
CA ASP A 7 -13.69 -26.11 -0.72
C ASP A 7 -14.18 -24.70 -1.12
N PRO A 8 -15.37 -24.56 -1.73
CA PRO A 8 -15.90 -23.27 -2.13
C PRO A 8 -16.11 -22.30 -0.96
N ALA A 9 -16.43 -22.82 0.24
CA ALA A 9 -16.61 -21.99 1.42
C ALA A 9 -15.28 -21.37 1.87
N SER A 10 -14.20 -22.15 1.82
CA SER A 10 -12.85 -21.65 2.12
C SER A 10 -12.40 -20.56 1.14
N ILE A 11 -12.65 -20.73 -0.16
CA ILE A 11 -12.28 -19.72 -1.16
C ILE A 11 -13.13 -18.46 -1.03
N LYS A 12 -14.44 -18.58 -0.76
CA LYS A 12 -15.31 -17.41 -0.50
C LYS A 12 -14.84 -16.62 0.73
N LYS A 13 -14.49 -17.33 1.81
CA LYS A 13 -13.93 -16.70 3.03
C LYS A 13 -12.63 -15.96 2.71
N TYR A 14 -11.73 -16.59 1.96
CA TYR A 14 -10.52 -15.92 1.47
C TYR A 14 -10.85 -14.66 0.67
N GLY A 15 -11.84 -14.70 -0.23
CA GLY A 15 -12.26 -13.53 -1.00
C GLY A 15 -12.71 -12.35 -0.16
N ALA A 16 -13.47 -12.60 0.90
CA ALA A 16 -13.87 -11.56 1.85
C ALA A 16 -12.65 -10.98 2.61
N LEU A 17 -11.74 -11.85 3.08
CA LEU A 17 -10.51 -11.42 3.74
C LEU A 17 -9.62 -10.59 2.79
N ALA A 18 -9.50 -10.98 1.52
CA ALA A 18 -8.71 -10.24 0.55
C ALA A 18 -9.21 -8.81 0.36
N VAL A 19 -10.53 -8.61 0.27
CA VAL A 19 -11.15 -7.27 0.18
C VAL A 19 -10.89 -6.45 1.45
N GLU A 20 -10.99 -7.06 2.62
CA GLU A 20 -10.68 -6.39 3.89
C GLU A 20 -9.21 -5.93 3.94
N GLN A 21 -8.28 -6.81 3.54
CA GLN A 21 -6.85 -6.48 3.48
C GLN A 21 -6.58 -5.34 2.51
N PHE A 22 -7.16 -5.37 1.30
CA PHE A 22 -6.99 -4.30 0.31
C PHE A 22 -7.59 -2.97 0.77
N THR A 23 -8.74 -3.01 1.46
CA THR A 23 -9.35 -1.81 2.07
C THR A 23 -8.43 -1.21 3.12
N LYS A 24 -7.86 -2.03 4.00
CA LYS A 24 -6.88 -1.58 5.00
C LYS A 24 -5.63 -1.00 4.33
N ILE A 25 -5.12 -1.60 3.26
CA ILE A 25 -3.99 -1.05 2.49
C ILE A 25 -4.34 0.35 1.97
N SER A 26 -5.51 0.54 1.34
CA SER A 26 -5.95 1.86 0.86
C SER A 26 -6.05 2.90 1.98
N GLN A 27 -6.55 2.51 3.16
CA GLN A 27 -6.58 3.38 4.33
C GLN A 27 -5.17 3.75 4.81
N ARG A 28 -4.23 2.79 4.85
CA ARG A 28 -2.84 3.07 5.24
C ARG A 28 -2.14 3.99 4.25
N LEU A 29 -2.39 3.84 2.96
CA LEU A 29 -1.89 4.76 1.94
C LEU A 29 -2.43 6.19 2.18
N GLN A 30 -3.73 6.34 2.45
CA GLN A 30 -4.32 7.63 2.76
C GLN A 30 -3.70 8.26 4.03
N ASN A 31 -3.35 7.44 5.02
CA ASN A 31 -2.70 7.90 6.25
C ASN A 31 -1.27 8.42 5.99
N ILE A 32 -0.50 7.80 5.07
CA ILE A 32 0.82 8.33 4.67
C ILE A 32 0.67 9.76 4.14
N VAL A 33 -0.30 9.96 3.24
CA VAL A 33 -0.56 11.29 2.67
C VAL A 33 -1.03 12.29 3.74
N GLY A 34 -1.89 11.83 4.65
CA GLY A 34 -2.40 12.65 5.76
C GLY A 34 -1.30 13.11 6.72
N ALA A 35 -0.43 12.20 7.17
CA ALA A 35 0.68 12.51 8.07
C ALA A 35 1.62 13.56 7.47
N VAL A 36 1.97 13.40 6.20
CA VAL A 36 2.82 14.34 5.46
C VAL A 36 2.23 15.75 5.40
N ILE A 37 0.92 15.88 5.13
CA ILE A 37 0.29 17.19 4.91
C ILE A 37 -0.01 17.90 6.23
N THR A 38 -0.25 17.14 7.30
CA THR A 38 -0.58 17.66 8.62
C THR A 38 0.65 17.99 9.48
N VAL A 39 1.86 17.65 9.03
CA VAL A 39 3.09 18.00 9.75
C VAL A 39 3.17 19.50 10.00
N HIS A 40 3.66 19.87 11.19
CA HIS A 40 3.80 21.26 11.64
C HIS A 40 4.97 21.96 10.91
N TYR A 41 4.70 22.33 9.66
CA TYR A 41 5.61 23.05 8.79
C TYR A 41 4.80 24.02 7.91
N PHE A 42 5.13 25.30 7.98
CA PHE A 42 4.44 26.42 7.36
C PHE A 42 5.42 27.32 6.60
N GLY A 43 4.92 28.01 5.57
CA GLY A 43 5.70 28.86 4.67
C GLY A 43 5.76 28.33 3.23
N THR A 44 6.46 29.05 2.36
CA THR A 44 6.54 28.74 0.92
C THR A 44 7.19 27.37 0.66
N ASN A 45 8.31 27.10 1.33
CA ASN A 45 9.00 25.80 1.24
C ASN A 45 8.16 24.66 1.81
N ALA A 46 7.31 24.93 2.81
CA ALA A 46 6.40 23.94 3.38
C ALA A 46 5.30 23.53 2.40
N TYR A 47 4.76 24.49 1.63
CA TYR A 47 3.79 24.22 0.57
C TYR A 47 4.39 23.27 -0.48
N GLU A 48 5.61 23.55 -0.95
CA GLU A 48 6.30 22.71 -1.93
C GLU A 48 6.59 21.31 -1.37
N PHE A 49 7.12 21.25 -0.14
CA PHE A 49 7.42 20.00 0.55
C PHE A 49 6.18 19.11 0.71
N LYS A 50 5.07 19.68 1.22
CA LYS A 50 3.81 18.96 1.43
C LYS A 50 3.20 18.52 0.10
N THR A 51 3.29 19.35 -0.93
CA THR A 51 2.83 19.04 -2.29
C THR A 51 3.62 17.87 -2.87
N LYS A 52 4.95 17.95 -2.85
CA LYS A 52 5.83 16.94 -3.46
C LYS A 52 5.75 15.60 -2.73
N SER A 53 5.76 15.63 -1.40
CA SER A 53 5.61 14.43 -0.57
C SER A 53 4.23 13.79 -0.75
N GLY A 54 3.17 14.61 -0.87
CA GLY A 54 1.83 14.14 -1.22
C GLY A 54 1.78 13.47 -2.59
N ASP A 55 2.44 14.05 -3.59
CA ASP A 55 2.53 13.46 -4.95
C ASP A 55 3.25 12.11 -4.94
N MET A 56 4.36 11.99 -4.20
CA MET A 56 5.10 10.73 -4.05
C MET A 56 4.23 9.63 -3.39
N ALA A 57 3.43 10.00 -2.39
CA ALA A 57 2.54 9.06 -1.73
C ALA A 57 1.36 8.64 -2.64
N VAL A 58 0.81 9.57 -3.45
CA VAL A 58 -0.22 9.26 -4.45
C VAL A 58 0.31 8.38 -5.58
N GLU A 59 1.54 8.64 -6.06
CA GLU A 59 2.21 7.82 -7.07
C GLU A 59 2.40 6.38 -6.56
N TYR A 60 2.93 6.24 -5.34
CA TYR A 60 3.05 4.94 -4.67
C TYR A 60 1.70 4.24 -4.53
N ALA A 61 0.67 4.94 -4.07
CA ALA A 61 -0.67 4.38 -3.95
C ALA A 61 -1.21 3.87 -5.29
N THR A 62 -1.01 4.63 -6.36
CA THR A 62 -1.44 4.26 -7.71
C THR A 62 -0.72 3.01 -8.21
N ALA A 63 0.60 2.93 -8.01
CA ALA A 63 1.39 1.75 -8.33
C ALA A 63 0.92 0.53 -7.54
N LEU A 64 0.71 0.68 -6.24
CA LEU A 64 0.26 -0.43 -5.40
C LEU A 64 -1.15 -0.91 -5.80
N HIS A 65 -2.08 0.00 -6.10
CA HIS A 65 -3.41 -0.38 -6.59
C HIS A 65 -3.37 -1.23 -7.87
N LYS A 66 -2.42 -0.95 -8.78
CA LYS A 66 -2.21 -1.76 -9.98
C LYS A 66 -1.78 -3.18 -9.62
N ASP A 67 -0.83 -3.33 -8.69
CA ASP A 67 -0.35 -4.64 -8.24
C ASP A 67 -1.46 -5.42 -7.52
N LEU A 68 -2.25 -4.75 -6.66
CA LEU A 68 -3.40 -5.36 -5.98
C LEU A 68 -4.47 -5.85 -6.97
N LYS A 69 -4.69 -5.11 -8.07
CA LYS A 69 -5.58 -5.53 -9.15
C LYS A 69 -5.06 -6.79 -9.84
N GLN A 70 -3.77 -6.84 -10.16
CA GLN A 70 -3.14 -8.02 -10.77
C GLN A 70 -3.23 -9.24 -9.87
N ILE A 71 -3.03 -9.08 -8.56
CA ILE A 71 -3.25 -10.11 -7.55
C ILE A 71 -4.69 -10.62 -7.60
N SER A 72 -5.67 -9.72 -7.52
CA SER A 72 -7.09 -10.08 -7.56
C SER A 72 -7.47 -10.81 -8.85
N ASP A 73 -6.96 -10.38 -10.00
CA ASP A 73 -7.24 -11.02 -11.29
C ASP A 73 -6.60 -12.40 -11.42
N ALA A 74 -5.38 -12.60 -10.92
CA ALA A 74 -4.71 -13.90 -10.90
C ALA A 74 -5.51 -14.92 -10.08
N VAL A 75 -5.99 -14.52 -8.90
CA VAL A 75 -6.75 -15.43 -8.03
C VAL A 75 -8.14 -15.71 -8.60
N ARG A 76 -8.83 -14.69 -9.14
CA ARG A 76 -10.11 -14.86 -9.83
C ARG A 76 -10.01 -15.82 -11.00
N THR A 77 -8.95 -15.70 -11.80
CA THR A 77 -8.71 -16.59 -12.96
C THR A 77 -8.52 -18.03 -12.51
N ALA A 78 -7.63 -18.26 -11.53
CA ALA A 78 -7.34 -19.60 -11.05
C ALA A 78 -8.58 -20.27 -10.41
N THR A 79 -9.31 -19.54 -9.58
CA THR A 79 -10.53 -20.04 -8.93
C THR A 79 -11.66 -20.33 -9.93
N SER A 80 -11.84 -19.49 -10.96
CA SER A 80 -12.84 -19.70 -12.02
C SER A 80 -12.54 -20.90 -12.91
N GLN A 81 -11.27 -21.12 -13.26
CA GLN A 81 -10.86 -22.26 -14.08
C GLN A 81 -11.16 -23.58 -13.37
N ILE A 82 -10.90 -23.67 -12.06
CA ILE A 82 -11.11 -24.92 -11.32
C ILE A 82 -12.58 -25.15 -11.03
N ALA A 83 -13.33 -24.09 -10.68
CA ALA A 83 -14.77 -24.21 -10.49
C ALA A 83 -15.45 -24.81 -11.74
N LYS A 84 -15.06 -24.34 -12.94
CA LYS A 84 -15.52 -24.93 -14.21
C LYS A 84 -15.08 -26.38 -14.38
N SER A 85 -13.81 -26.69 -14.15
CA SER A 85 -13.27 -28.05 -14.32
C SER A 85 -13.88 -29.08 -13.35
N LEU A 86 -14.40 -28.65 -12.20
CA LEU A 86 -15.08 -29.49 -11.23
C LEU A 86 -16.61 -29.53 -11.40
N GLY A 87 -17.16 -28.93 -12.48
CA GLY A 87 -18.60 -28.89 -12.75
C GLY A 87 -19.40 -27.91 -11.89
N GLY A 88 -18.72 -27.00 -11.16
CA GLY A 88 -19.32 -26.00 -10.30
C GLY A 88 -19.47 -24.61 -10.92
N GLN A 89 -20.13 -23.71 -10.20
CA GLN A 89 -20.27 -22.30 -10.59
C GLN A 89 -18.97 -21.51 -10.35
N PRO A 90 -18.57 -20.58 -11.24
CA PRO A 90 -17.40 -19.73 -11.05
C PRO A 90 -17.44 -19.00 -9.70
N ILE A 91 -16.32 -19.04 -8.97
CA ILE A 91 -16.21 -18.32 -7.71
C ILE A 91 -15.96 -16.84 -8.03
N THR A 92 -16.96 -16.01 -7.75
CA THR A 92 -16.83 -14.56 -7.86
C THR A 92 -16.17 -14.03 -6.61
N LEU A 93 -14.96 -13.48 -6.74
CA LEU A 93 -14.35 -12.67 -5.69
C LEU A 93 -14.89 -11.25 -5.84
N PRO A 94 -15.21 -10.55 -4.73
CA PRO A 94 -15.62 -9.17 -4.84
C PRO A 94 -14.46 -8.37 -5.46
N ALA A 95 -14.79 -7.46 -6.39
CA ALA A 95 -13.76 -6.61 -6.98
C ALA A 95 -13.04 -5.85 -5.86
N SER A 96 -11.71 -5.76 -5.96
CA SER A 96 -10.91 -4.92 -5.08
C SER A 96 -11.29 -3.45 -5.30
N SER A 97 -12.27 -2.97 -4.54
CA SER A 97 -12.73 -1.58 -4.55
C SER A 97 -11.78 -0.72 -3.71
N GLY A 98 -10.53 -0.60 -4.15
CA GLY A 98 -9.68 0.48 -3.69
C GLY A 98 -10.18 1.76 -4.33
N SER A 99 -10.92 2.59 -3.58
CA SER A 99 -11.08 3.99 -4.00
C SER A 99 -9.67 4.57 -4.10
N GLY A 100 -9.27 5.06 -5.27
CA GLY A 100 -7.94 5.61 -5.47
C GLY A 100 -7.62 6.64 -4.38
N VAL A 101 -6.36 6.69 -3.97
CA VAL A 101 -5.89 7.67 -2.98
C VAL A 101 -6.05 9.07 -3.56
N LYS A 102 -6.76 9.93 -2.83
CA LYS A 102 -6.98 11.30 -3.25
C LYS A 102 -5.80 12.15 -2.85
N ARG A 103 -5.34 13.00 -3.78
CA ARG A 103 -4.42 14.10 -3.49
C ARG A 103 -5.14 15.11 -2.58
N PRO A 104 -4.71 15.33 -1.33
CA PRO A 104 -5.33 16.32 -0.47
C PRO A 104 -4.88 17.71 -0.88
N ALA A 105 -5.75 18.70 -0.68
CA ALA A 105 -5.42 20.08 -0.95
C ALA A 105 -4.40 20.57 0.09
N VAL A 106 -3.26 21.06 -0.37
CA VAL A 106 -2.29 21.76 0.48
C VAL A 106 -2.66 23.25 0.47
N ALA A 107 -2.92 23.82 1.64
CA ALA A 107 -3.18 25.26 1.74
C ALA A 107 -1.88 26.03 1.46
N LYS A 108 -1.96 27.04 0.59
CA LYS A 108 -0.95 28.11 0.55
C LYS A 108 -1.15 28.88 1.86
N GLY A 109 -0.16 28.86 2.75
CA GLY A 109 -0.28 29.44 4.10
C GLY A 109 -0.69 30.91 4.11
N ASP A 110 -0.87 31.46 5.31
CA ASP A 110 -1.29 32.85 5.54
C ASP A 110 -0.13 33.87 5.47
N GLY A 111 1.07 33.43 5.10
CA GLY A 111 2.29 34.25 5.09
C GLY A 111 3.23 33.97 6.27
N THR A 112 2.82 33.14 7.24
CA THR A 112 3.68 32.69 8.34
C THR A 112 4.68 31.63 7.86
N GLU A 113 5.95 31.80 8.24
CA GLU A 113 7.02 30.83 8.01
C GLU A 113 7.46 30.23 9.36
N GLU A 114 7.20 28.94 9.55
CA GLU A 114 7.53 28.23 10.79
C GLU A 114 7.87 26.78 10.46
N ALA A 115 8.98 26.28 10.96
CA ALA A 115 9.38 24.90 10.79
C ALA A 115 9.63 24.24 12.15
N ASN A 116 8.75 23.32 12.54
CA ASN A 116 9.03 22.46 13.67
C ASN A 116 9.87 21.26 13.19
N THR A 117 11.19 21.37 13.39
CA THR A 117 12.16 20.34 12.97
C THR A 117 11.93 19.02 13.69
N GLU A 118 11.55 19.04 14.96
CA GLU A 118 11.19 17.83 15.71
C GLU A 118 9.98 17.13 15.07
N ALA A 119 8.93 17.86 14.68
CA ALA A 119 7.77 17.30 13.99
C ALA A 119 8.14 16.71 12.61
N LEU A 120 9.05 17.34 11.87
CA LEU A 120 9.57 16.81 10.60
C LEU A 120 10.40 15.52 10.83
N GLU A 121 11.21 15.46 11.87
CA GLU A 121 11.97 14.27 12.22
C GLU A 121 11.04 13.12 12.65
N GLN A 122 10.00 13.41 13.45
CA GLN A 122 9.00 12.42 13.88
C GLN A 122 8.11 11.91 12.74
N LEU A 123 8.01 12.63 11.63
CA LEU A 123 7.29 12.16 10.44
C LEU A 123 7.95 10.90 9.85
N ILE A 124 9.27 10.74 9.98
CA ILE A 124 9.99 9.56 9.47
C ILE A 124 9.50 8.27 10.14
N PRO A 125 9.58 8.08 11.47
CA PRO A 125 9.08 6.87 12.11
C PRO A 125 7.58 6.67 11.90
N GLU A 126 6.79 7.74 11.78
CA GLU A 126 5.36 7.64 11.49
C GLU A 126 5.08 7.08 10.08
N VAL A 127 5.72 7.63 9.05
CA VAL A 127 5.58 7.13 7.67
C VAL A 127 6.04 5.67 7.57
N LYS A 128 7.18 5.32 8.19
CA LYS A 128 7.69 3.94 8.24
C LYS A 128 6.70 2.95 8.86
N LYS A 129 5.98 3.36 9.91
CA LYS A 129 4.95 2.54 10.55
C LYS A 129 3.83 2.19 9.56
N TYR A 130 3.42 3.12 8.70
CA TYR A 130 2.40 2.84 7.69
C TYR A 130 2.89 1.91 6.58
N PHE A 131 4.13 2.10 6.09
CA PHE A 131 4.75 1.17 5.13
C PHE A 131 4.86 -0.25 5.70
N THR A 132 5.36 -0.39 6.92
CA THR A 132 5.42 -1.69 7.64
C THR A 132 4.03 -2.32 7.76
N ALA A 133 3.00 -1.52 8.06
CA ALA A 133 1.63 -2.03 8.12
C ALA A 133 1.13 -2.53 6.76
N ILE A 134 1.45 -1.85 5.66
CA ILE A 134 1.09 -2.30 4.30
C ILE A 134 1.76 -3.64 3.97
N ASP A 135 3.06 -3.76 4.24
CA ASP A 135 3.81 -4.99 4.01
C ASP A 135 3.23 -6.18 4.80
N ASN A 136 2.84 -5.96 6.05
CA ASN A 136 2.18 -6.98 6.87
C ASN A 136 0.81 -7.40 6.31
N LEU A 137 0.03 -6.47 5.75
CA LEU A 137 -1.26 -6.78 5.12
C LEU A 137 -1.06 -7.59 3.83
N LEU A 138 -0.01 -7.29 3.05
CA LEU A 138 0.40 -8.05 1.86
C LEU A 138 0.80 -9.49 2.21
N ASP A 139 1.63 -9.66 3.25
CA ASP A 139 2.03 -10.99 3.73
C ASP A 139 0.83 -11.77 4.29
N ALA A 140 -0.06 -11.11 5.04
CA ALA A 140 -1.28 -11.72 5.56
C ALA A 140 -2.21 -12.20 4.43
N HIS A 141 -2.38 -11.40 3.38
CA HIS A 141 -3.16 -11.77 2.20
C HIS A 141 -2.60 -13.05 1.53
N LEU A 142 -1.28 -13.11 1.29
CA LEU A 142 -0.63 -14.30 0.72
C LEU A 142 -0.79 -15.54 1.64
N LYS A 143 -0.68 -15.34 2.96
CA LYS A 143 -0.92 -16.40 3.93
C LYS A 143 -2.36 -16.92 3.86
N HIS A 144 -3.36 -16.04 3.83
CA HIS A 144 -4.76 -16.44 3.73
C HIS A 144 -5.07 -17.24 2.46
N LEU A 145 -4.46 -16.89 1.32
CA LEU A 145 -4.57 -17.69 0.10
C LEU A 145 -3.95 -19.08 0.28
N SER A 146 -2.78 -19.14 0.91
CA SER A 146 -2.04 -20.39 1.15
C SER A 146 -2.80 -21.32 2.10
N ASP A 147 -3.48 -20.75 3.10
CA ASP A 147 -4.25 -21.48 4.13
C ASP A 147 -5.65 -21.94 3.63
N THR A 148 -6.03 -21.64 2.39
CA THR A 148 -7.29 -22.15 1.82
C THR A 148 -7.31 -23.67 1.76
N LYS A 149 -8.49 -24.27 1.96
CA LYS A 149 -8.76 -25.70 1.69
C LYS A 149 -8.93 -25.95 0.20
N TRP A 150 -7.87 -25.62 -0.53
CA TRP A 150 -7.70 -25.84 -1.95
C TRP A 150 -6.39 -26.61 -2.11
N GLU A 151 -6.37 -27.60 -2.99
CA GLU A 151 -5.20 -28.42 -3.32
C GLU A 151 -5.11 -28.65 -4.83
N GLY A 152 -3.88 -28.85 -5.32
CA GLY A 152 -3.59 -29.14 -6.72
C GLY A 152 -2.77 -28.05 -7.43
N ASN A 153 -2.33 -28.35 -8.65
CA ASN A 153 -1.39 -27.52 -9.42
C ASN A 153 -1.86 -26.08 -9.64
N ALA A 154 -3.17 -25.88 -9.79
CA ALA A 154 -3.73 -24.55 -9.95
C ALA A 154 -3.57 -23.70 -8.67
N LYS A 155 -3.61 -24.30 -7.46
CA LYS A 155 -3.30 -23.59 -6.21
C LYS A 155 -1.86 -23.15 -6.20
N THR A 156 -0.96 -24.08 -6.53
CA THR A 156 0.47 -23.82 -6.60
C THR A 156 0.76 -22.64 -7.54
N ALA A 157 0.17 -22.65 -8.74
CA ALA A 157 0.32 -21.57 -9.71
C ALA A 157 -0.23 -20.23 -9.18
N ALA A 158 -1.41 -20.21 -8.57
CA ALA A 158 -1.98 -19.00 -8.00
C ALA A 158 -1.17 -18.45 -6.83
N VAL A 159 -0.73 -19.31 -5.91
CA VAL A 159 0.12 -18.92 -4.77
C VAL A 159 1.46 -18.38 -5.28
N GLN A 160 2.06 -18.99 -6.30
CA GLN A 160 3.29 -18.49 -6.92
C GLN A 160 3.08 -17.12 -7.59
N ALA A 161 2.00 -16.95 -8.35
CA ALA A 161 1.68 -15.67 -8.99
C ALA A 161 1.43 -14.57 -7.95
N VAL A 162 0.61 -14.85 -6.93
CA VAL A 162 0.35 -13.89 -5.85
C VAL A 162 1.61 -13.58 -5.06
N ARG A 163 2.46 -14.57 -4.77
CA ARG A 163 3.75 -14.34 -4.11
C ARG A 163 4.65 -13.43 -4.94
N LYS A 164 4.72 -13.62 -6.25
CA LYS A 164 5.48 -12.75 -7.15
C LYS A 164 5.00 -11.30 -7.04
N PHE A 165 3.70 -11.06 -7.22
CA PHE A 165 3.14 -9.71 -7.12
C PHE A 165 3.24 -9.12 -5.71
N THR A 166 3.15 -9.94 -4.66
CA THR A 166 3.36 -9.53 -3.26
C THR A 166 4.80 -9.02 -3.08
N ASN A 167 5.79 -9.74 -3.61
CA ASN A 167 7.18 -9.31 -3.55
C ASN A 167 7.46 -8.05 -4.36
N GLU A 168 6.85 -7.92 -5.54
CA GLU A 168 6.93 -6.70 -6.37
C GLU A 168 6.33 -5.50 -5.64
N ALA A 169 5.14 -5.67 -5.04
CA ALA A 169 4.47 -4.64 -4.23
C ALA A 169 5.33 -4.21 -3.03
N LYS A 170 5.95 -5.16 -2.31
CA LYS A 170 6.88 -4.86 -1.19
C LYS A 170 8.15 -4.15 -1.67
N ALA A 171 8.68 -4.50 -2.84
CA ALA A 171 9.82 -3.79 -3.43
C ALA A 171 9.45 -2.33 -3.77
N THR A 172 8.25 -2.10 -4.31
CA THR A 172 7.71 -0.75 -4.57
C THR A 172 7.49 0.01 -3.25
N SER A 173 6.96 -0.66 -2.23
CA SER A 173 6.78 -0.17 -0.85
C SER A 173 8.10 0.37 -0.29
N ASN A 174 9.16 -0.46 -0.31
CA ASN A 174 10.49 -0.10 0.18
C ASN A 174 11.11 1.08 -0.57
N LYS A 175 10.96 1.13 -1.91
CA LYS A 175 11.47 2.26 -2.71
C LYS A 175 10.76 3.57 -2.35
N ALA A 176 9.44 3.52 -2.19
CA ALA A 176 8.64 4.69 -1.80
C ALA A 176 8.98 5.15 -0.38
N GLU A 177 9.12 4.23 0.58
CA GLU A 177 9.55 4.55 1.95
C GLU A 177 10.90 5.28 1.95
N GLN A 178 11.88 4.74 1.24
CA GLN A 178 13.23 5.33 1.14
C GLN A 178 13.17 6.71 0.50
N ALA A 179 12.40 6.88 -0.58
CA ALA A 179 12.30 8.14 -1.29
C ALA A 179 11.65 9.23 -0.41
N ILE A 180 10.52 8.92 0.25
CA ILE A 180 9.84 9.86 1.15
C ILE A 180 10.72 10.19 2.35
N THR A 181 11.32 9.18 3.00
CA THR A 181 12.22 9.39 4.14
C THR A 181 13.43 10.25 3.77
N LYS A 182 14.04 10.01 2.60
CA LYS A 182 15.16 10.80 2.10
C LYS A 182 14.74 12.26 1.87
N TYR A 183 13.55 12.48 1.32
CA TYR A 183 13.06 13.83 1.07
C TYR A 183 12.75 14.59 2.37
N ILE A 184 12.16 13.91 3.37
CA ILE A 184 11.96 14.48 4.71
C ILE A 184 13.30 14.89 5.34
N ARG A 185 14.31 14.00 5.31
CA ARG A 185 15.64 14.30 5.86
C ARG A 185 16.31 15.50 5.18
N ALA A 186 16.28 15.54 3.85
CA ALA A 186 16.83 16.67 3.10
C ALA A 186 16.17 18.00 3.51
N GLN A 187 14.87 17.97 3.83
CA GLN A 187 14.16 19.16 4.32
C GLN A 187 14.58 19.55 5.73
N VAL A 188 14.77 18.58 6.64
CA VAL A 188 15.30 18.83 7.99
C VAL A 188 16.70 19.41 7.93
N ASP A 189 17.58 18.83 7.11
CA ASP A 189 18.96 19.29 6.92
C ASP A 189 19.00 20.72 6.35
N ALA A 190 18.11 21.04 5.40
CA ALA A 190 18.01 22.37 4.81
C ALA A 190 17.59 23.42 5.85
N VAL A 191 16.57 23.13 6.66
CA VAL A 191 16.06 24.04 7.71
C VAL A 191 17.12 24.26 8.79
N THR A 192 17.73 23.19 9.28
CA THR A 192 18.74 23.26 10.35
C THR A 192 20.06 23.89 9.90
N SER A 193 20.45 23.71 8.63
CA SER A 193 21.64 24.36 8.07
C SER A 193 21.44 25.86 7.90
N ALA A 194 20.25 26.28 7.45
CA ALA A 194 19.91 27.70 7.30
C ALA A 194 19.97 28.44 8.64
N ASP A 195 19.44 27.84 9.72
CA ASP A 195 19.51 28.37 11.08
C ASP A 195 20.96 28.61 11.54
N LYS A 196 21.85 27.62 11.33
CA LYS A 196 23.28 27.73 11.67
C LYS A 196 24.05 28.79 10.90
N THR A 197 23.60 29.18 9.72
CA THR A 197 24.24 30.22 8.90
C THR A 197 23.77 31.63 9.21
N LEU A 198 22.66 31.76 9.95
CA LEU A 198 22.06 33.04 10.33
C LEU A 198 22.35 33.44 11.79
N GLY A 199 22.80 32.50 12.63
CA GLY A 199 23.32 32.74 13.98
C GLY A 199 24.81 33.07 14.00
#